data_AF-A0A2A5S774-F1
#
_entry.id   AF-A0A2A5S774-F1
#
_cell.length_a   1.000
_cell.length_b   1.000
_cell.length_c   1.000
_cell.angle_alpha   90.00
_cell.angle_beta   90.00
_cell.angle_gamma   90.00
#
_symmetry.space_group_name_H-M   'P 1'
#
loop_
_entity.id
_entity.type
_entity.pdbx_description
1 polymer ?
#
loop_
_entity_poly.entity_id
_entity_poly.type
_entity_poly.pdbx_seq_one_letter_code
_entity_poly.pdbx_strand_id
1 'polypeptide(L)'
;MSMNEADFKLILSQFLLRDETSENPKIHPQKIEKRKGPIQNNLENYITELINNEVEIDLSDYKAALKQLKKMKAAEYDELVMEIVEDYELLTKKKNKVFPSGSTPYPKQIMNQTVKEITAEIQVTS
;
A
#
# COMPACT_ATOMS: atom_id res chain seq x y z
N MET A 1 -22.50 -9.96 11.41
CA MET A 1 -21.71 -8.86 12.00
C MET A 1 -21.03 -8.11 10.86
N SER A 2 -20.94 -6.78 10.96
CA SER A 2 -20.09 -5.98 10.09
C SER A 2 -18.66 -6.01 10.64
N MET A 3 -17.67 -6.20 9.77
CA MET A 3 -16.26 -6.14 10.15
C MET A 3 -15.91 -4.72 10.61
N ASN A 4 -15.01 -4.60 11.59
CA ASN A 4 -14.47 -3.32 12.01
C ASN A 4 -13.55 -2.75 10.91
N GLU A 5 -13.54 -1.43 10.76
CA GLU A 5 -12.71 -0.70 9.81
C GLU A 5 -11.20 -0.93 10.05
N ALA A 6 -10.76 -0.95 11.31
CA ALA A 6 -9.35 -1.19 11.63
C ALA A 6 -8.87 -2.58 11.18
N ASP A 7 -9.67 -3.61 11.45
CA ASP A 7 -9.37 -4.98 11.02
C ASP A 7 -9.41 -5.09 9.50
N PHE A 8 -10.34 -4.38 8.85
CA PHE A 8 -10.44 -4.36 7.40
C PHE A 8 -9.21 -3.72 6.73
N LYS A 9 -8.77 -2.57 7.25
CA LYS A 9 -7.52 -1.90 6.84
C LYS A 9 -6.31 -2.79 7.06
N LEU A 10 -6.25 -3.47 8.21
CA LEU A 10 -5.15 -4.39 8.54
C LEU A 10 -5.07 -5.54 7.51
N ILE A 11 -6.18 -6.22 7.22
CA ILE A 11 -6.21 -7.31 6.24
C ILE A 11 -5.83 -6.80 4.84
N LEU A 12 -6.41 -5.68 4.39
CA LEU A 12 -6.08 -5.13 3.07
C LEU A 12 -4.63 -4.71 2.94
N SER A 13 -4.03 -4.17 4.02
CA SER A 13 -2.64 -3.73 4.00
C SER A 13 -1.67 -4.85 3.65
N GLN A 14 -1.95 -6.11 4.04
CA GLN A 14 -1.12 -7.28 3.70
C GLN A 14 -0.92 -7.40 2.18
N PHE A 15 -1.94 -7.07 1.40
CA PHE A 15 -1.89 -7.14 -0.07
C PHE A 15 -1.23 -5.92 -0.73
N LEU A 16 -0.91 -4.88 0.05
CA LEU A 16 -0.29 -3.62 -0.39
C LEU A 16 1.19 -3.51 0.05
N LEU A 17 1.59 -4.22 1.10
CA LEU A 17 2.96 -4.22 1.62
C LEU A 17 3.97 -4.86 0.65
N ARG A 18 5.23 -4.43 0.76
CA ARG A 18 6.37 -5.10 0.09
C ARG A 18 6.64 -6.46 0.69
N ASP A 19 6.59 -6.51 2.02
CA ASP A 19 6.83 -7.66 2.86
C ASP A 19 5.98 -7.47 4.13
N GLU A 20 4.98 -8.32 4.29
CA GLU A 20 4.04 -8.35 5.39
C GLU A 20 4.65 -8.89 6.70
N THR A 21 5.78 -9.60 6.62
CA THR A 21 6.48 -10.19 7.77
C THR A 21 7.59 -9.29 8.32
N SER A 22 7.87 -8.19 7.64
CA SER A 22 8.92 -7.25 8.03
C SER A 22 8.61 -6.55 9.35
N GLU A 23 9.62 -6.37 10.20
CA GLU A 23 9.52 -5.54 11.42
C GLU A 23 9.25 -4.05 11.12
N ASN A 24 9.57 -3.62 9.89
CA ASN A 24 9.29 -2.27 9.42
C ASN A 24 8.57 -2.31 8.05
N PRO A 25 7.29 -2.73 8.06
CA PRO A 25 6.53 -2.95 6.85
C PRO A 25 6.39 -1.63 6.07
N LYS A 26 6.56 -1.72 4.74
CA LYS A 26 6.44 -0.58 3.82
C LYS A 26 5.48 -0.92 2.70
N ILE A 27 4.65 0.03 2.32
CA ILE A 27 3.78 -0.12 1.14
C ILE A 27 4.64 -0.22 -0.13
N HIS A 28 4.28 -1.14 -1.02
CA HIS A 28 4.92 -1.26 -2.32
C HIS A 28 4.30 -0.24 -3.29
N PRO A 29 5.08 0.68 -3.92
CA PRO A 29 4.53 1.73 -4.77
C PRO A 29 3.59 1.22 -5.87
N GLN A 30 4.00 0.17 -6.59
CA GLN A 30 3.17 -0.45 -7.64
C GLN A 30 1.89 -1.14 -7.13
N LYS A 31 1.81 -1.46 -5.83
CA LYS A 31 0.60 -2.06 -5.25
C LYS A 31 -0.45 -1.00 -4.92
N ILE A 32 -0.06 0.26 -4.73
CA ILE A 32 -0.96 1.43 -4.58
C ILE A 32 -1.74 1.67 -5.87
N GLU A 33 -1.08 1.48 -7.02
CA GLU A 33 -1.68 1.68 -8.35
C GLU A 33 -2.65 0.54 -8.75
N LYS A 34 -2.72 -0.55 -7.97
CA LYS A 34 -3.62 -1.66 -8.27
C LYS A 34 -5.06 -1.27 -8.04
N ARG A 35 -5.90 -1.51 -9.05
CA ARG A 35 -7.35 -1.39 -8.94
C ARG A 35 -7.92 -2.44 -7.98
N LYS A 36 -9.13 -2.18 -7.47
CA LYS A 36 -9.89 -3.09 -6.59
C LYS A 36 -9.91 -4.55 -7.08
N GLY A 37 -10.15 -4.78 -8.37
CA GLY A 37 -10.31 -6.13 -8.94
C GLY A 37 -9.11 -7.05 -8.67
N PRO A 38 -7.89 -6.69 -9.08
CA PRO A 38 -6.68 -7.44 -8.73
C PRO A 38 -6.50 -7.73 -7.23
N ILE A 39 -6.76 -6.78 -6.34
CA ILE A 39 -6.66 -7.02 -4.89
C ILE A 39 -7.73 -7.98 -4.39
N GLN A 40 -8.95 -7.87 -4.92
CA GLN A 40 -10.03 -8.81 -4.61
C GLN A 40 -9.67 -10.24 -5.02
N ASN A 41 -9.11 -10.42 -6.22
CA ASN A 41 -8.69 -11.73 -6.71
C ASN A 41 -7.54 -12.29 -5.86
N ASN A 42 -6.59 -11.46 -5.45
CA ASN A 42 -5.51 -11.89 -4.56
C ASN A 42 -6.03 -12.38 -3.20
N LEU A 43 -6.99 -11.67 -2.62
CA LEU A 43 -7.61 -12.07 -1.35
C LEU A 43 -8.41 -13.38 -1.49
N GLU A 44 -9.14 -13.54 -2.59
CA GLU A 44 -9.89 -14.77 -2.89
C GLU A 44 -8.96 -15.98 -3.09
N ASN A 45 -7.86 -15.79 -3.83
CA ASN A 45 -6.82 -16.80 -4.00
C ASN A 45 -6.15 -17.16 -2.67
N TYR A 46 -5.79 -16.17 -1.85
CA TYR A 46 -5.18 -16.39 -0.54
C TYR A 46 -6.06 -17.25 0.38
N ILE A 47 -7.36 -16.94 0.47
CA ILE A 47 -8.33 -17.75 1.22
C ILE A 47 -8.38 -19.18 0.68
N THR A 48 -8.37 -19.33 -0.64
CA THR A 48 -8.45 -20.64 -1.31
C THR A 48 -7.19 -21.47 -1.05
N GLU A 49 -6.01 -20.86 -1.12
CA GLU A 49 -4.73 -21.50 -0.81
C GLU A 49 -4.67 -21.99 0.64
N LEU A 50 -5.12 -21.17 1.59
CA LEU A 50 -5.15 -21.55 3.02
C LEU A 50 -6.08 -22.74 3.28
N ILE A 51 -7.24 -22.78 2.61
CA ILE A 51 -8.17 -23.92 2.68
C ILE A 51 -7.53 -25.17 2.09
N ASN A 52 -6.92 -25.05 0.90
CA ASN A 52 -6.32 -26.19 0.20
C ASN A 52 -5.09 -26.76 0.91
N ASN A 53 -4.36 -25.91 1.65
CA ASN A 53 -3.21 -26.31 2.44
C ASN A 53 -3.59 -26.79 3.86
N GLU A 54 -4.89 -26.96 4.15
CA GLU A 54 -5.42 -27.42 5.44
C GLU A 54 -4.86 -26.64 6.64
N VAL A 55 -4.63 -25.33 6.46
CA VAL A 55 -4.11 -24.50 7.53
C VAL A 55 -5.21 -24.29 8.57
N GLU A 56 -4.96 -24.72 9.81
CA GLU A 56 -5.88 -24.57 10.95
C GLU A 56 -5.93 -23.13 11.47
N ILE A 57 -6.39 -22.20 10.62
CA ILE A 57 -6.65 -20.81 11.00
C ILE A 57 -8.12 -20.46 10.75
N ASP A 58 -8.64 -19.56 11.58
CA ASP A 58 -9.97 -19.01 11.35
C ASP A 58 -9.93 -18.03 10.16
N LEU A 59 -10.68 -18.36 9.11
CA LEU A 59 -10.79 -17.56 7.89
C LEU A 59 -11.97 -16.58 7.91
N SER A 60 -12.70 -16.50 9.02
CA SER A 60 -13.92 -15.69 9.14
C SER A 60 -13.67 -14.23 8.79
N ASP A 61 -12.57 -13.65 9.29
CA ASP A 61 -12.23 -12.24 9.05
C ASP A 61 -11.82 -11.98 7.60
N TYR A 62 -11.05 -12.88 6.99
CA TYR A 62 -10.68 -12.79 5.57
C TYR A 62 -11.91 -12.90 4.66
N LYS A 63 -12.85 -13.80 4.97
CA LYS A 63 -14.11 -13.94 4.25
C LYS A 63 -15.00 -12.70 4.43
N ALA A 64 -15.03 -12.11 5.62
CA ALA A 64 -15.74 -10.87 5.90
C ALA A 64 -15.14 -9.69 5.12
N ALA A 65 -13.82 -9.57 5.11
CA ALA A 65 -13.09 -8.56 4.33
C ALA A 65 -13.39 -8.71 2.83
N LEU A 66 -13.35 -9.93 2.27
CA LEU A 66 -13.67 -10.17 0.87
C LEU A 66 -15.11 -9.75 0.54
N LYS A 67 -16.06 -10.04 1.43
CA LYS A 67 -17.47 -9.64 1.26
C LYS A 67 -17.64 -8.13 1.28
N GLN A 68 -16.93 -7.42 2.18
CA GLN A 68 -16.94 -5.97 2.24
C GLN A 68 -16.29 -5.35 1.00
N LEU A 69 -15.12 -5.86 0.59
CA LEU A 69 -14.42 -5.41 -0.61
C LEU A 69 -15.28 -5.61 -1.86
N LYS A 70 -15.98 -6.75 -2.01
CA LYS A 70 -16.90 -7.01 -3.14
C LYS A 70 -18.01 -5.95 -3.24
N LYS A 71 -18.55 -5.48 -2.11
CA LYS A 71 -19.62 -4.47 -2.05
C LYS A 71 -19.16 -3.03 -2.25
N MET A 72 -17.90 -2.73 -1.95
CA MET A 72 -17.32 -1.40 -2.02
C MET A 72 -17.27 -0.86 -3.46
N LYS A 73 -17.51 0.43 -3.67
CA LYS A 73 -17.32 1.08 -4.98
C LYS A 73 -15.83 1.29 -5.25
N ALA A 74 -15.47 1.48 -6.53
CA ALA A 74 -14.08 1.71 -6.90
C ALA A 74 -13.50 2.98 -6.24
N ALA A 75 -14.28 4.07 -6.17
CA ALA A 75 -13.85 5.32 -5.53
C ALA A 75 -13.61 5.16 -4.02
N GLU A 76 -14.52 4.47 -3.32
CA GLU A 76 -14.38 4.17 -1.88
C GLU A 76 -13.13 3.31 -1.60
N TYR A 77 -12.79 2.40 -2.54
CA TYR A 77 -11.57 1.62 -2.45
C TYR A 77 -10.32 2.49 -2.65
N ASP A 78 -10.31 3.39 -3.63
CA ASP A 78 -9.19 4.28 -3.90
C ASP A 78 -8.93 5.21 -2.68
N GLU A 79 -9.99 5.72 -2.03
CA GLU A 79 -9.91 6.49 -0.77
C GLU A 79 -9.30 5.65 0.37
N LEU A 80 -9.79 4.43 0.57
CA LEU A 80 -9.29 3.54 1.61
C LEU A 80 -7.80 3.20 1.43
N VAL A 81 -7.35 2.99 0.19
CA VAL A 81 -5.93 2.74 -0.10
C VAL A 81 -5.08 3.95 0.29
N MET A 82 -5.54 5.17 0.02
CA MET A 82 -4.85 6.39 0.43
C MET A 82 -4.73 6.50 1.94
N GLU A 83 -5.81 6.23 2.68
CA GLU A 83 -5.78 6.21 4.15
C GLU A 83 -4.75 5.20 4.69
N ILE A 84 -4.72 3.98 4.13
CA ILE A 84 -3.73 2.97 4.52
C ILE A 84 -2.31 3.47 4.23
N VAL A 85 -2.06 4.08 3.06
CA VAL A 85 -0.74 4.61 2.71
C VAL A 85 -0.30 5.68 3.71
N GLU A 86 -1.18 6.62 4.04
CA GLU A 86 -0.90 7.69 4.99
C GLU A 86 -0.56 7.16 6.38
N ASP A 87 -1.30 6.16 6.87
CA ASP A 87 -1.03 5.53 8.17
C ASP A 87 0.38 4.94 8.22
N TYR A 88 0.80 4.20 7.19
CA TYR A 88 2.13 3.62 7.11
C TYR A 88 3.23 4.69 6.94
N GLU A 89 2.99 5.75 6.17
CA GLU A 89 3.93 6.87 6.08
C GLU A 89 4.12 7.59 7.42
N LEU A 90 3.04 7.84 8.16
CA LEU A 90 3.10 8.46 9.49
C LEU A 90 3.86 7.58 10.49
N LEU A 91 3.68 6.26 10.44
CA LEU A 91 4.44 5.31 11.24
C LEU A 91 5.94 5.38 10.94
N THR A 92 6.34 5.46 9.67
CA THR A 92 7.76 5.60 9.30
C THR A 92 8.35 6.93 9.75
N LYS A 93 7.60 8.04 9.64
CA LYS A 93 8.04 9.37 10.13
C LYS A 93 8.20 9.38 11.66
N LYS A 94 7.31 8.74 12.42
CA LYS A 94 7.42 8.64 13.89
C LYS A 94 8.63 7.82 14.33
N LYS A 95 8.95 6.69 13.65
CA LYS A 95 10.15 5.88 13.93
C LYS A 95 11.46 6.64 13.61
N ASN A 96 11.46 7.47 12.57
CA ASN A 96 12.64 8.27 12.18
C ASN A 96 12.89 9.50 13.05
N LYS A 97 12.08 9.76 14.10
CA LYS A 97 12.32 10.86 15.07
C LYS A 97 13.35 10.51 16.16
N VAL A 98 14.22 9.52 15.94
CA VAL A 98 15.52 9.43 16.63
C VAL A 98 16.54 10.15 15.75
N PHE A 99 16.63 11.48 15.88
CA PHE A 99 17.70 12.25 15.24
C PHE A 99 18.91 12.34 16.18
N PRO A 100 20.11 12.07 15.66
CA PRO A 100 21.22 12.97 15.93
C PRO A 100 21.80 13.54 14.63
N SER A 101 21.77 14.88 14.59
CA SER A 101 22.65 15.85 13.92
C SER A 101 23.16 15.55 12.50
N GLY A 102 22.61 16.27 11.51
CA GLY A 102 23.40 16.69 10.33
C GLY A 102 22.71 16.67 8.97
N SER A 103 21.61 15.94 8.78
CA SER A 103 21.06 15.71 7.43
C SER A 103 19.68 16.35 7.27
N THR A 104 19.63 17.39 6.45
CA THR A 104 18.47 18.20 6.08
C THR A 104 17.25 17.38 5.65
N PRO A 105 16.02 17.82 5.99
CA PRO A 105 14.78 17.12 5.62
C PRO A 105 14.33 17.54 4.21
N TYR A 106 14.34 16.59 3.25
CA TYR A 106 13.92 16.71 1.83
C TYR A 106 14.88 17.49 0.91
N PRO A 107 14.88 17.32 -0.46
CA PRO A 107 13.84 16.77 -1.36
C PRO A 107 14.34 15.86 -2.53
N LYS A 108 13.50 14.91 -3.02
CA LYS A 108 13.79 14.14 -4.26
C LYS A 108 12.60 14.04 -5.24
N GLN A 109 11.82 15.11 -5.38
CA GLN A 109 10.86 15.25 -6.50
C GLN A 109 11.06 16.54 -7.33
N ILE A 110 12.15 17.28 -7.11
CA ILE A 110 12.71 18.20 -8.12
C ILE A 110 13.43 17.39 -9.24
N MET A 111 13.53 16.06 -9.12
CA MET A 111 14.24 15.20 -10.06
C MET A 111 13.58 15.10 -11.45
N ASN A 112 12.33 15.55 -11.60
CA ASN A 112 11.63 15.55 -12.90
C ASN A 112 11.65 16.91 -13.63
N GLN A 113 12.12 17.99 -12.99
CA GLN A 113 12.27 19.30 -13.64
C GLN A 113 13.64 19.42 -14.34
N THR A 114 14.72 18.97 -13.67
CA THR A 114 16.11 19.12 -14.18
C THR A 114 16.40 18.28 -15.43
N VAL A 115 15.76 17.12 -15.60
CA VAL A 115 15.99 16.29 -16.80
C VAL A 115 15.38 16.93 -18.06
N LYS A 116 14.27 17.68 -17.91
CA LYS A 116 13.60 18.35 -19.03
C LYS A 116 14.32 19.62 -19.50
N GLU A 117 14.96 20.37 -18.60
CA GLU A 117 15.70 21.58 -18.98
C GLU A 117 17.03 21.24 -19.69
N ILE A 118 17.74 20.20 -19.27
CA ILE A 118 19.02 19.81 -19.89
C ILE A 118 18.82 19.25 -21.32
N THR A 119 17.69 18.59 -21.60
CA THR A 119 17.40 18.10 -22.97
C THR A 119 16.86 19.18 -23.91
N ALA A 120 16.35 20.30 -23.38
CA ALA A 120 15.85 21.40 -24.20
C ALA A 120 16.99 22.30 -24.71
N GLU A 121 18.07 22.50 -23.96
CA GLU A 121 19.19 23.37 -24.39
C GLU A 121 20.11 22.72 -25.43
N ILE A 122 20.18 21.39 -25.50
CA ILE A 122 21.07 20.68 -26.44
C ILE A 122 20.50 20.68 -27.88
N GLN A 123 19.21 20.94 -28.08
CA GLN A 123 18.59 20.94 -29.43
C GLN A 123 18.58 22.30 -30.13
N VAL A 124 19.05 23.38 -29.50
CA VAL A 124 19.01 24.74 -30.10
C VAL A 124 20.40 25.21 -30.58
N THR A 125 21.44 24.38 -30.44
CA THR A 125 22.79 24.66 -30.96
C THR A 125 23.30 23.50 -31.82
N SER A 126 22.74 23.37 -33.02
CA SER A 126 23.36 22.67 -34.15
C SER A 126 22.99 23.37 -35.45
#